data_AF-A0A1G0PBP1-F1
#
_entry.id   AF-A0A1G0PBP1-F1
#
_cell.length_a   1.000
_cell.length_b   1.000
_cell.length_c   1.000
_cell.angle_alpha   90.00
_cell.angle_beta   90.00
_cell.angle_gamma   90.00
#
_symmetry.space_group_name_H-M   'P 1'
#
loop_
_entity.id
_entity.type
_entity.pdbx_description
1 polymer ?
#
loop_
_entity_poly.entity_id
_entity_poly.type
_entity_poly.pdbx_seq_one_letter_code
_entity_poly.pdbx_strand_id
1 'polypeptide(L)'
;MNNVLITPTYLKDLNNFQLKLTWQIAGIELQEASKIVFMGYSFPLADFELRHLLATSIRNDAEIHIVLHQNDKPKIHTYKYFPAYRYRTFWGKRNIKFFYDGVEGYINENC
;
A
#
# COMPACT_ATOMS: atom_id res chain seq x y z
N MET A 1 -20.17 13.93 -16.60
CA MET A 1 -18.90 13.30 -16.17
C MET A 1 -18.67 12.08 -17.04
N ASN A 2 -17.58 12.01 -17.78
CA ASN A 2 -17.23 10.78 -18.51
C ASN A 2 -16.57 9.81 -17.53
N ASN A 3 -17.12 8.60 -17.40
CA ASN A 3 -16.51 7.56 -16.59
C ASN A 3 -15.24 7.04 -17.28
N VAL A 4 -14.12 7.11 -16.59
CA VAL A 4 -12.83 6.62 -17.09
C VAL A 4 -12.60 5.23 -16.49
N LEU A 5 -12.78 4.19 -17.30
CA LEU A 5 -12.40 2.82 -16.94
C LEU A 5 -11.02 2.56 -17.52
N ILE A 6 -10.03 2.34 -16.65
CA ILE A 6 -8.72 1.87 -17.07
C ILE A 6 -8.70 0.36 -16.90
N THR A 7 -8.45 -0.36 -17.99
CA THR A 7 -8.22 -1.80 -17.94
C THR A 7 -6.91 -2.11 -17.20
N PRO A 8 -6.81 -3.24 -16.49
CA PRO A 8 -5.55 -3.68 -15.89
C PRO A 8 -4.57 -4.11 -16.99
N THR A 9 -3.93 -3.13 -17.64
CA THR A 9 -2.90 -3.31 -18.68
C THR A 9 -1.56 -2.79 -18.18
N TYR A 10 -0.48 -3.31 -18.74
CA TYR A 10 0.88 -2.88 -18.41
C TYR A 10 1.12 -1.41 -18.78
N LEU A 11 0.60 -0.96 -19.92
CA LEU A 11 0.59 0.45 -20.32
C LEU A 11 -0.75 1.08 -19.88
N LYS A 12 -0.71 1.86 -18.80
CA LYS A 12 -1.83 2.70 -18.38
C LYS A 12 -1.64 4.08 -18.99
N ASP A 13 -2.58 4.54 -19.80
CA ASP A 13 -2.57 5.95 -20.21
C ASP A 13 -3.06 6.82 -19.05
N LEU A 14 -2.11 7.34 -18.28
CA LEU A 14 -2.37 8.23 -17.15
C LEU A 14 -2.50 9.69 -17.59
N ASN A 15 -2.54 10.00 -18.89
CA ASN A 15 -2.70 11.37 -19.38
C ASN A 15 -4.10 11.95 -19.17
N ASN A 16 -5.04 11.16 -18.67
CA ASN A 16 -6.32 11.67 -18.24
C ASN A 16 -6.15 12.65 -17.06
N PHE A 17 -6.61 13.89 -17.27
CA PHE A 17 -6.53 14.95 -16.26
C PHE A 17 -7.15 14.56 -14.92
N GLN A 18 -8.29 13.84 -14.93
CA GLN A 18 -8.99 13.45 -13.70
C GLN A 18 -8.13 12.48 -12.88
N LEU A 19 -7.45 11.54 -13.53
CA LEU A 19 -6.53 10.63 -12.85
C LEU A 19 -5.37 11.41 -12.24
N LYS A 20 -4.72 12.29 -13.02
CA LYS A 20 -3.62 13.13 -12.50
C LYS A 20 -4.04 13.91 -11.25
N LEU A 21 -5.23 14.51 -11.28
CA LEU A 21 -5.77 15.23 -10.13
C LEU A 21 -5.99 14.32 -8.92
N THR A 22 -6.60 13.14 -9.11
CA THR A 22 -6.78 12.16 -8.02
C THR A 22 -5.46 11.72 -7.40
N TRP A 23 -4.44 11.46 -8.23
CA TRP A 23 -3.10 11.09 -7.76
C TRP A 23 -2.42 12.24 -7.01
N GLN A 24 -2.59 13.49 -7.46
CA GLN A 24 -2.07 14.66 -6.75
C GLN A 24 -2.72 14.84 -5.37
N ILE A 25 -4.06 14.75 -5.31
CA ILE A 25 -4.80 14.84 -4.03
C ILE A 25 -4.34 13.71 -3.09
N ALA A 26 -4.28 12.46 -3.58
CA ALA A 26 -3.78 11.35 -2.78
C ALA A 26 -2.35 11.58 -2.27
N GLY A 27 -1.47 12.16 -3.08
CA GLY A 27 -0.11 12.52 -2.66
C GLY A 27 -0.07 13.58 -1.56
N ILE A 28 -0.98 14.55 -1.58
CA ILE A 28 -1.10 15.56 -0.52
C ILE A 28 -1.58 14.92 0.78
N GLU A 29 -2.66 14.14 0.72
CA GLU A 29 -3.20 13.42 1.89
C GLU A 29 -2.15 12.49 2.53
N LEU A 30 -1.36 11.79 1.71
CA LEU A 30 -0.28 10.93 2.19
C LEU A 30 0.85 11.71 2.89
N GLN A 31 1.10 12.96 2.49
CA GLN A 31 2.09 13.83 3.14
C GLN A 31 1.59 14.36 4.48
N GLU A 32 0.29 14.52 4.65
CA GLU A 32 -0.29 15.02 5.91
C GLU A 32 -0.57 13.89 6.91
N ALA A 33 -0.79 12.67 6.42
CA ALA A 33 -1.09 11.51 7.24
C ALA A 33 0.04 11.16 8.23
N SER A 34 -0.31 11.10 9.52
CA SER A 34 0.58 10.59 10.58
C SER A 34 0.57 9.07 10.69
N LYS A 35 -0.47 8.41 10.17
CA LYS A 35 -0.65 6.95 10.18
C LYS A 35 -1.27 6.46 8.88
N ILE A 36 -0.71 5.39 8.34
CA ILE A 36 -1.17 4.74 7.11
C ILE A 36 -1.42 3.27 7.39
N VAL A 37 -2.61 2.79 7.00
CA VAL A 37 -3.03 1.41 7.19
C VAL A 37 -3.27 0.77 5.83
N PHE A 38 -2.46 -0.21 5.45
CA PHE A 38 -2.69 -1.05 4.28
C PHE A 38 -3.59 -2.22 4.68
N MET A 39 -4.74 -2.37 4.03
CA MET A 39 -5.72 -3.42 4.34
C MET A 39 -5.88 -4.38 3.16
N GLY A 40 -5.51 -5.65 3.36
CA GLY A 40 -5.74 -6.73 2.39
C GLY A 40 -4.98 -6.58 1.07
N TYR A 41 -3.89 -5.81 1.06
CA TYR A 41 -3.12 -5.52 -0.15
C TYR A 41 -1.80 -6.30 -0.18
N SER A 42 -1.60 -7.11 -1.22
CA SER A 42 -0.42 -7.97 -1.35
C SER A 42 0.87 -7.22 -1.75
N PHE A 43 0.75 -5.92 -2.06
CA PHE A 43 1.84 -5.02 -2.44
C PHE A 43 2.73 -5.62 -3.54
N PRO A 44 2.19 -5.98 -4.73
CA PRO A 44 2.96 -6.61 -5.79
C PRO A 44 4.02 -5.65 -6.34
N LEU A 45 5.08 -6.21 -6.93
CA LEU A 45 6.19 -5.42 -7.48
C LEU A 45 5.79 -4.63 -8.73
N ALA A 46 4.76 -5.08 -9.45
CA ALA A 46 4.30 -4.48 -10.70
C ALA A 46 3.56 -3.14 -10.53
N ASP A 47 3.15 -2.77 -9.32
CA ASP A 47 2.46 -1.51 -9.04
C ASP A 47 3.46 -0.35 -8.88
N PHE A 48 4.23 -0.09 -9.94
CA PHE A 48 5.35 0.84 -9.94
C PHE A 48 4.93 2.27 -9.61
N GLU A 49 3.84 2.77 -10.19
CA GLU A 49 3.38 4.14 -9.97
C GLU A 49 2.89 4.36 -8.54
N LEU A 50 2.14 3.39 -8.00
CA LEU A 50 1.67 3.46 -6.61
C LEU A 50 2.84 3.42 -5.64
N ARG A 51 3.80 2.51 -5.87
CA ARG A 51 5.04 2.44 -5.07
C ARG A 51 5.82 3.75 -5.15
N HIS A 52 5.91 4.37 -6.32
CA HIS A 52 6.58 5.66 -6.46
C HIS A 52 5.86 6.75 -5.65
N LEU A 53 4.54 6.88 -5.78
CA LEU A 53 3.74 7.83 -4.99
C LEU A 53 3.94 7.64 -3.49
N LEU A 54 3.87 6.40 -3.01
CA LEU A 54 4.04 6.08 -1.59
C LEU A 54 5.45 6.43 -1.09
N ALA A 55 6.49 6.15 -1.90
CA ALA A 55 7.87 6.45 -1.54
C ALA A 55 8.17 7.95 -1.48
N THR A 56 7.53 8.76 -2.33
CA THR A 56 7.76 10.21 -2.39
C THR A 56 6.86 10.99 -1.44
N SER A 57 5.67 10.49 -1.14
CA SER A 57 4.65 11.25 -0.41
C SER A 57 4.59 10.91 1.08
N ILE A 58 4.95 9.69 1.49
CA ILE A 58 4.78 9.29 2.89
C ILE A 58 5.96 9.77 3.73
N ARG A 59 5.69 10.67 4.68
CA ARG A 59 6.66 11.18 5.66
C ARG A 59 7.37 10.06 6.39
N ASN A 60 8.64 10.23 6.74
CA ASN A 60 9.47 9.20 7.38
C ASN A 60 8.99 8.79 8.78
N ASP A 61 8.37 9.71 9.52
CA ASP A 61 7.85 9.53 10.87
C ASP A 61 6.44 8.94 10.92
N ALA A 62 5.76 8.82 9.76
CA ALA A 62 4.42 8.23 9.72
C ALA A 62 4.45 6.75 10.13
N GLU A 63 3.49 6.38 10.98
CA GLU A 63 3.26 5.00 11.43
C GLU A 63 2.63 4.19 10.30
N ILE A 64 3.18 2.99 10.03
CA ILE A 64 2.70 2.14 8.95
C ILE A 64 2.19 0.82 9.51
N HIS A 65 0.90 0.56 9.30
CA HIS A 65 0.23 -0.68 9.65
C HIS A 65 -0.08 -1.47 8.39
N ILE A 66 0.18 -2.77 8.43
CA ILE A 66 -0.03 -3.68 7.32
C ILE A 66 -0.90 -4.83 7.82
N VAL A 67 -2.13 -4.86 7.34
CA VAL A 67 -3.16 -5.83 7.72
C VAL A 67 -3.29 -6.85 6.59
N LEU A 68 -2.94 -8.08 6.91
CA LEU A 68 -2.96 -9.21 6.00
C LEU A 68 -3.84 -10.33 6.55
N HIS A 69 -4.11 -11.33 5.73
CA HIS A 69 -4.81 -12.52 6.19
C HIS A 69 -3.86 -13.48 6.91
N GLN A 70 -4.40 -14.35 7.76
CA GLN A 70 -3.62 -15.35 8.50
C GLN A 70 -2.78 -16.26 7.60
N ASN A 71 -3.25 -16.51 6.38
CA ASN A 71 -2.55 -17.30 5.36
C ASN A 71 -1.33 -16.60 4.77
N ASP A 72 -1.24 -15.27 4.89
CA ASP A 72 -0.09 -14.47 4.47
C ASP A 72 0.99 -14.36 5.56
N LYS A 73 0.79 -15.04 6.70
CA LYS A 73 1.82 -15.13 7.73
C LYS A 73 3.02 -15.89 7.17
N PRO A 74 4.22 -15.28 7.16
CA PRO A 74 5.34 -15.84 6.44
C PRO A 74 5.82 -17.15 7.06
N LYS A 75 6.04 -18.15 6.18
CA LYS A 75 6.68 -19.42 6.54
C LYS A 75 8.18 -19.33 6.28
N ILE A 76 9.00 -19.88 7.19
CA ILE A 76 10.47 -19.69 7.24
C ILE A 76 11.14 -19.92 5.87
N HIS A 77 10.77 -20.98 5.15
CA HIS A 77 11.47 -21.39 3.91
C HIS A 77 10.97 -20.68 2.64
N THR A 78 9.88 -19.93 2.73
CA THR A 78 9.21 -19.31 1.58
C THR A 78 9.04 -17.80 1.73
N TYR A 79 9.64 -17.20 2.77
CA TYR A 79 9.41 -15.81 3.17
C TYR A 79 9.45 -14.80 2.01
N LYS A 80 10.41 -14.95 1.09
CA LYS A 80 10.58 -14.07 -0.09
C LYS A 80 9.36 -13.95 -0.99
N TYR A 81 8.44 -14.91 -0.96
CA TYR A 81 7.22 -14.92 -1.76
C TYR A 81 6.03 -14.24 -1.07
N PHE A 82 6.13 -13.93 0.23
CA PHE A 82 5.03 -13.41 1.03
C PHE A 82 4.94 -11.88 0.92
N PRO A 83 3.73 -11.30 1.06
CA PRO A 83 3.54 -9.84 1.07
C PRO A 83 4.43 -9.14 2.11
N ALA A 84 4.61 -9.76 3.27
CA ALA A 84 5.46 -9.25 4.34
C ALA A 84 6.89 -8.92 3.88
N TYR A 85 7.48 -9.76 3.02
CA TYR A 85 8.80 -9.51 2.46
C TYR A 85 8.80 -8.26 1.56
N ARG A 86 7.79 -8.11 0.70
CA ARG A 86 7.68 -6.96 -0.23
C ARG A 86 7.52 -5.63 0.51
N TYR A 87 6.78 -5.63 1.61
CA TYR A 87 6.64 -4.45 2.46
C TYR A 87 7.94 -4.12 3.20
N ARG A 88 8.61 -5.13 3.78
CA ARG A 88 9.89 -4.94 4.49
C ARG A 88 10.98 -4.44 3.56
N THR A 89 11.09 -4.97 2.35
CA THR A 89 12.09 -4.50 1.38
C THR A 89 11.81 -3.09 0.90
N PHE A 90 10.54 -2.73 0.71
CA PHE A 90 10.15 -1.40 0.27
C PHE A 90 10.34 -0.32 1.34
N TRP A 91 9.92 -0.58 2.57
CA TRP A 91 10.00 0.39 3.67
C TRP A 91 11.35 0.38 4.41
N GLY A 92 12.22 -0.59 4.13
CA GLY A 92 13.58 -0.67 4.64
C GLY A 92 13.62 -0.69 6.17
N LYS A 93 14.23 0.35 6.77
CA LYS A 93 14.43 0.47 8.22
C LYS A 93 13.26 1.11 8.97
N ARG A 94 12.20 1.52 8.27
CA ARG A 94 11.05 2.16 8.91
C ARG A 94 10.32 1.20 9.84
N ASN A 95 9.74 1.76 10.90
CA ASN A 95 8.94 0.98 11.84
C ASN A 95 7.58 0.66 11.21
N ILE A 96 7.42 -0.59 10.76
CA ILE A 96 6.18 -1.10 10.19
C ILE A 96 5.63 -2.23 11.07
N LYS A 97 4.32 -2.21 11.33
CA LYS A 97 3.61 -3.21 12.13
C LYS A 97 2.76 -4.10 11.24
N PHE A 98 2.84 -5.41 11.47
CA PHE A 98 2.07 -6.40 10.74
C PHE A 98 0.98 -6.99 11.63
N PHE A 99 -0.22 -7.06 11.08
CA PHE A 99 -1.40 -7.68 11.68
C PHE A 99 -1.88 -8.77 10.71
N TYR A 100 -2.20 -9.95 11.23
CA TYR A 100 -2.54 -11.13 10.41
C TYR A 100 -3.96 -11.66 10.66
N ASP A 101 -4.72 -11.05 11.57
CA ASP A 101 -6.07 -11.48 11.95
C ASP A 101 -7.14 -10.92 10.99
N GLY A 102 -6.71 -10.48 9.80
CA GLY A 102 -7.57 -9.88 8.80
C GLY A 102 -8.03 -8.46 9.16
N VAL A 103 -8.87 -7.91 8.29
CA VAL A 103 -9.40 -6.54 8.43
C VAL A 103 -10.33 -6.44 9.64
N GLU A 104 -11.20 -7.43 9.84
CA GLU A 104 -12.12 -7.47 10.97
C GLU A 104 -11.37 -7.49 12.31
N GLY A 105 -10.37 -8.37 12.47
CA GLY A 105 -9.55 -8.43 13.67
C GLY A 105 -8.84 -7.11 13.94
N TYR A 106 -8.28 -6.47 12.90
CA TYR A 106 -7.61 -5.19 13.04
C TYR A 106 -8.55 -4.07 13.50
N ILE A 107 -9.76 -3.98 12.92
CA ILE A 107 -10.74 -2.94 13.27
C ILE A 107 -11.15 -3.11 14.75
N ASN A 108 -11.51 -4.32 15.17
CA ASN A 108 -11.98 -4.57 16.54
C ASN A 108 -10.94 -4.23 17.63
N GLU A 109 -9.64 -4.27 17.30
CA GLU A 109 -8.55 -4.03 18.25
C GLU A 109 -7.99 -2.60 18.22
N ASN A 110 -8.19 -1.85 17.12
CA ASN A 110 -7.49 -0.59 16.86
C ASN A 110 -8.41 0.58 16.49
N CYS A 111 -9.73 0.37 16.43
CA CYS A 111 -10.75 1.38 16.14
C CYS A 111 -11.86 1.32 17.20
#